data_AF-A0A833GIJ4-F1
#
_entry.id   AF-A0A833GIJ4-F1
#
_cell.length_a   1.000
_cell.length_b   1.000
_cell.length_c   1.000
_cell.angle_alpha   90.00
_cell.angle_beta   90.00
_cell.angle_gamma   90.00
#
_symmetry.space_group_name_H-M   'P 1'
#
loop_
_entity.id
_entity.type
_entity.pdbx_description
1 polymer ?
#
loop_
_entity_poly.entity_id
_entity_poly.type
_entity_poly.pdbx_seq_one_letter_code
_entity_poly.pdbx_strand_id
1 'polypeptide(L)'
;MNLCHASLAGLLALSGLASADPALRPATAAERAAMGVDATDTPVLVRKGAIAIRGESPLDPAGGPSAPTLTRSGIAFNGRTSAFAFSTVGNSLVCTGSSEPFATATLDLPDQAQIIYVDTFGFDTSTSKDLTTHLLSVCLPSFAAGTPVLTNLGSVSSGGGANNFFTRLDLSAAPVTVDNYTCRYLARVRMAEGGCAGSSIMLDKVRVTYTQP
;
A
#
# COMPACT_ATOMS: atom_id res chain seq x y z
N MET A 1 -68.90 5.73 -1.18
CA MET A 1 -68.77 4.35 -0.67
C MET A 1 -68.25 3.47 -1.80
N ASN A 2 -67.37 2.54 -1.42
CA ASN A 2 -66.80 1.42 -2.17
C ASN A 2 -65.57 1.67 -3.05
N LEU A 3 -64.44 1.37 -2.41
CA LEU A 3 -63.13 1.06 -2.94
C LEU A 3 -63.20 -0.11 -3.94
N CYS A 4 -62.33 -0.09 -4.95
CA CYS A 4 -61.91 -1.31 -5.66
C CYS A 4 -60.38 -1.30 -5.77
N HIS A 5 -59.76 -2.26 -5.08
CA HIS A 5 -58.33 -2.60 -5.11
C HIS A 5 -58.15 -3.87 -5.94
N ALA A 6 -57.15 -3.91 -6.84
CA ALA A 6 -56.43 -5.13 -7.26
C ALA A 6 -55.21 -4.68 -8.09
N SER A 7 -54.03 -4.51 -7.47
CA SER A 7 -52.97 -5.52 -7.30
C SER A 7 -52.28 -5.90 -8.63
N LEU A 8 -51.20 -5.18 -8.94
CA LEU A 8 -50.29 -5.45 -10.04
C LEU A 8 -49.06 -6.21 -9.50
N ALA A 9 -49.00 -7.51 -9.73
CA ALA A 9 -47.86 -8.35 -9.35
C ALA A 9 -46.73 -8.18 -10.37
N GLY A 10 -45.72 -7.37 -10.02
CA GLY A 10 -44.49 -7.22 -10.79
C GLY A 10 -43.50 -8.36 -10.49
N LEU A 11 -43.29 -9.22 -11.47
CA LEU A 11 -42.30 -10.30 -11.44
C LEU A 11 -40.89 -9.71 -11.62
N LEU A 12 -40.13 -9.54 -10.54
CA LEU A 12 -38.71 -9.16 -10.58
C LEU A 12 -37.86 -10.41 -10.87
N ALA A 13 -37.36 -10.52 -12.10
CA ALA A 13 -36.37 -11.52 -12.47
C ALA A 13 -35.00 -11.14 -11.88
N LEU A 14 -34.65 -11.74 -10.74
CA LEU A 14 -33.28 -11.72 -10.22
C LEU A 14 -32.40 -12.54 -11.17
N SER A 15 -31.66 -11.84 -12.02
CA SER A 15 -30.59 -12.42 -12.82
C SER A 15 -29.38 -12.60 -11.91
N GLY A 16 -29.21 -13.80 -11.35
CA GLY A 16 -28.03 -14.14 -10.56
C GLY A 16 -26.77 -14.08 -11.42
N LEU A 17 -25.90 -13.11 -11.16
CA LEU A 17 -24.51 -13.17 -11.59
C LEU A 17 -23.83 -14.27 -10.76
N ALA A 18 -23.88 -15.50 -11.24
CA ALA A 18 -23.03 -16.57 -10.74
C ALA A 18 -21.59 -16.24 -11.13
N SER A 19 -20.89 -15.52 -10.25
CA SER A 19 -19.43 -15.52 -10.23
C SER A 19 -19.01 -16.99 -10.18
N ALA A 20 -18.28 -17.46 -11.20
CA ALA A 20 -17.67 -18.78 -11.19
C ALA A 20 -16.64 -18.80 -10.04
N ASP A 21 -17.11 -19.19 -8.86
CA ASP A 21 -16.26 -19.40 -7.71
C ASP A 21 -15.26 -20.50 -8.10
N PRO A 22 -13.95 -20.22 -8.08
CA PRO A 22 -12.94 -21.22 -8.40
C PRO A 22 -13.07 -22.42 -7.46
N ALA A 23 -13.74 -23.47 -7.92
CA ALA A 23 -14.08 -24.63 -7.12
C ALA A 23 -12.84 -25.19 -6.39
N LEU A 24 -12.84 -25.04 -5.07
CA LEU A 24 -11.92 -25.74 -4.19
C LEU A 24 -12.26 -27.23 -4.25
N ARG A 25 -11.24 -28.08 -4.40
CA ARG A 25 -11.36 -29.54 -4.29
C ARG A 25 -10.39 -30.06 -3.23
N PRO A 26 -10.64 -31.23 -2.63
CA PRO A 26 -9.64 -31.90 -1.82
C PRO A 26 -8.32 -32.10 -2.59
N ALA A 27 -7.20 -31.91 -1.88
CA ALA A 27 -5.86 -32.21 -2.38
C ALA A 27 -5.71 -33.71 -2.60
N THR A 28 -5.10 -34.10 -3.72
CA THR A 28 -4.69 -35.49 -3.96
C THR A 28 -3.53 -35.89 -3.05
N ALA A 29 -3.30 -37.18 -2.87
CA ALA A 29 -2.17 -37.66 -2.06
C ALA A 29 -0.80 -37.15 -2.56
N ALA A 30 -0.61 -37.07 -3.87
CA ALA A 30 0.61 -36.53 -4.47
C ALA A 30 0.81 -35.04 -4.18
N GLU A 31 -0.27 -34.24 -4.25
CA GLU A 31 -0.23 -32.81 -3.90
C GLU A 31 0.08 -32.61 -2.41
N ARG A 32 -0.50 -33.43 -1.53
CA ARG A 32 -0.21 -33.39 -0.09
C ARG A 32 1.24 -33.73 0.23
N ALA A 33 1.78 -34.77 -0.42
CA ALA A 33 3.19 -35.13 -0.29
C ALA A 33 4.12 -34.02 -0.79
N ALA A 34 3.79 -33.38 -1.92
CA ALA A 34 4.55 -32.23 -2.44
C ALA A 34 4.49 -31.01 -1.50
N MET A 35 3.43 -30.86 -0.71
CA MET A 35 3.28 -29.83 0.32
C MET A 35 3.88 -30.21 1.68
N GLY A 36 4.44 -31.42 1.83
CA GLY A 36 4.97 -31.91 3.11
C GLY A 36 3.91 -32.13 4.19
N VAL A 37 2.65 -32.38 3.79
CA VAL A 37 1.54 -32.63 4.72
C VAL A 37 1.34 -34.14 4.86
N ASP A 38 2.02 -34.72 5.85
CA ASP A 38 2.03 -36.17 6.10
C ASP A 38 0.81 -36.65 6.92
N ALA A 39 0.19 -35.75 7.69
CA ALA A 39 -0.96 -36.08 8.53
C ALA A 39 -2.23 -36.22 7.68
N THR A 40 -2.81 -37.43 7.59
CA THR A 40 -4.01 -37.73 6.80
C THR A 40 -5.23 -36.91 7.21
N ASP A 41 -5.28 -36.52 8.48
CA ASP A 41 -6.46 -35.91 9.12
C ASP A 41 -6.55 -34.40 8.90
N THR A 42 -5.52 -33.78 8.32
CA THR A 42 -5.57 -32.36 7.95
C THR A 42 -6.31 -32.21 6.61
N PRO A 43 -7.49 -31.56 6.57
CA PRO A 43 -8.16 -31.28 5.32
C PRO A 43 -7.35 -30.23 4.54
N VAL A 44 -6.81 -30.63 3.39
CA VAL A 44 -6.13 -29.71 2.47
C VAL A 44 -6.99 -29.55 1.23
N LEU A 45 -7.30 -28.30 0.87
CA LEU A 45 -8.07 -27.96 -0.31
C LEU A 45 -7.16 -27.28 -1.34
N VAL A 46 -7.26 -27.70 -2.60
CA VAL A 46 -6.57 -27.14 -3.75
C VAL A 46 -7.59 -26.43 -4.62
N ARG A 47 -7.28 -25.20 -5.02
CA ARG A 47 -8.10 -24.43 -5.97
C ARG A 47 -7.95 -25.01 -7.37
N LYS A 48 -9.07 -25.40 -8.00
CA LYS A 48 -9.06 -25.93 -9.37
C LYS A 48 -9.10 -24.77 -10.38
N GLY A 49 -8.16 -24.80 -11.33
CA GLY A 49 -7.99 -23.80 -12.37
C GLY A 49 -6.69 -23.03 -12.18
N ALA A 50 -6.07 -22.62 -13.29
CA ALA A 50 -5.01 -21.62 -13.21
C ALA A 50 -5.59 -20.42 -12.45
N ILE A 51 -4.84 -19.91 -11.46
CA ILE A 51 -5.04 -18.51 -11.11
C ILE A 51 -4.77 -17.83 -12.45
N ALA A 52 -5.82 -17.33 -13.10
CA ALA A 52 -5.63 -16.28 -14.07
C ALA A 52 -5.00 -15.16 -13.27
N ILE A 53 -3.66 -15.18 -13.19
CA ILE A 53 -2.90 -13.99 -12.96
C ILE A 53 -3.32 -13.18 -14.17
N ARG A 54 -4.36 -12.34 -13.99
CA ARG A 54 -4.76 -11.35 -14.98
C ARG A 54 -3.43 -10.76 -15.45
N GLY A 55 -3.13 -10.98 -16.74
CA GLY A 55 -1.79 -10.83 -17.29
C GLY A 55 -1.15 -9.56 -16.77
N GLU A 56 0.11 -9.66 -16.33
CA GLU A 56 0.89 -8.58 -15.73
C GLU A 56 0.00 -7.66 -14.90
N SER A 57 -0.22 -8.04 -13.64
CA SER A 57 -0.81 -7.06 -12.74
C SER A 57 0.03 -5.79 -12.88
N PRO A 58 -0.56 -4.59 -12.97
CA PRO A 58 0.20 -3.33 -12.86
C PRO A 58 1.08 -3.28 -11.58
N LEU A 59 0.88 -4.25 -10.68
CA LEU A 59 1.60 -4.51 -9.45
C LEU A 59 2.82 -5.43 -9.58
N ASP A 60 3.05 -6.09 -10.72
CA ASP A 60 4.34 -6.74 -10.98
C ASP A 60 5.37 -5.61 -11.10
N PRO A 61 6.37 -5.55 -10.20
CA PRO A 61 7.37 -4.50 -10.25
C PRO A 61 8.06 -4.57 -11.61
N ALA A 62 8.22 -3.42 -12.27
CA ALA A 62 8.89 -3.30 -13.56
C ALA A 62 10.42 -3.51 -13.44
N GLY A 63 10.83 -4.57 -12.75
CA GLY A 63 12.20 -5.05 -12.56
C GLY A 63 12.29 -6.59 -12.58
N GLY A 64 11.24 -7.26 -13.06
CA GLY A 64 11.14 -8.72 -13.08
C GLY A 64 10.79 -9.33 -11.70
N PRO A 65 10.57 -10.66 -11.65
CA PRO A 65 10.14 -11.38 -10.45
C PRO A 65 11.16 -11.40 -9.28
N SER A 66 12.27 -10.67 -9.38
CA SER A 66 13.41 -10.76 -8.46
C SER A 66 13.82 -9.43 -7.80
N ALA A 67 13.21 -8.29 -8.14
CA ALA A 67 13.60 -7.03 -7.50
C ALA A 67 13.15 -7.02 -6.03
N PRO A 68 14.07 -6.91 -5.04
CA PRO A 68 13.71 -6.90 -3.64
C PRO A 68 12.81 -5.71 -3.30
N THR A 69 11.94 -5.92 -2.31
CA THR A 69 11.04 -4.87 -1.83
C THR A 69 11.11 -4.73 -0.32
N LEU A 70 11.02 -3.49 0.15
CA LEU A 70 10.86 -3.13 1.56
C LEU A 70 9.47 -2.53 1.73
N THR A 71 8.68 -3.04 2.68
CA THR A 71 7.34 -2.51 2.96
C THR A 71 7.27 -1.90 4.36
N ARG A 72 6.60 -0.76 4.46
CA ARG A 72 6.18 -0.12 5.71
C ARG A 72 4.67 0.00 5.70
N SER A 73 3.99 -0.71 6.59
CA SER A 73 2.55 -0.53 6.81
C SER A 73 2.26 0.84 7.42
N GLY A 74 1.02 1.31 7.34
CA GLY A 74 0.59 2.58 7.93
C GLY A 74 0.97 2.69 9.41
N ILE A 75 0.84 1.61 10.17
CA ILE A 75 1.20 1.57 11.59
C ILE A 75 2.71 1.72 11.88
N ALA A 76 3.58 1.60 10.87
CA ALA A 76 5.01 1.85 11.01
C ALA A 76 5.37 3.35 10.95
N PHE A 77 4.41 4.20 10.60
CA PHE A 77 4.61 5.65 10.49
C PHE A 77 4.30 6.32 11.83
N ASN A 78 5.19 7.23 12.23
CA ASN A 78 5.09 7.99 13.46
C ASN A 78 4.95 9.47 13.16
N GLY A 79 4.16 10.16 13.97
CA GLY A 79 4.04 11.62 13.92
C GLY A 79 5.38 12.30 14.14
N ARG A 80 5.63 13.40 13.42
CA ARG A 80 6.87 14.18 13.57
C ARG A 80 6.91 14.95 14.89
N THR A 81 5.76 15.37 15.38
CA THR A 81 5.61 16.16 16.61
C THR A 81 4.54 15.52 17.49
N SER A 82 4.51 15.89 18.77
CA SER A 82 3.43 15.48 19.69
C SER A 82 2.05 16.02 19.28
N ALA A 83 2.00 16.99 18.37
CA ALA A 83 0.74 17.51 17.85
C ALA A 83 0.09 16.54 16.86
N PHE A 84 0.83 15.61 16.24
CA PHE A 84 0.25 14.62 15.33
C PHE A 84 -0.68 13.67 16.09
N ALA A 85 -1.98 13.83 15.87
CA ALA A 85 -3.00 12.96 16.41
C ALA A 85 -3.43 11.98 15.33
N PHE A 86 -3.36 10.69 15.65
CA PHE A 86 -3.67 9.62 14.73
C PHE A 86 -4.45 8.50 15.39
N SER A 87 -5.08 7.72 14.53
CA SER A 87 -5.71 6.45 14.86
C SER A 87 -5.28 5.40 13.84
N THR A 88 -5.55 4.14 14.14
CA THR A 88 -5.27 3.02 13.26
C THR A 88 -6.56 2.26 12.97
N VAL A 89 -6.75 1.87 11.72
CA VAL A 89 -7.85 0.99 11.29
C VAL A 89 -7.20 -0.23 10.65
N GLY A 90 -7.10 -1.33 11.40
CA GLY A 90 -6.27 -2.46 10.99
C GLY A 90 -4.79 -2.03 10.89
N ASN A 91 -4.20 -2.18 9.70
CA ASN A 91 -2.81 -1.80 9.42
C ASN A 91 -2.67 -0.38 8.85
N SER A 92 -3.79 0.33 8.68
CA SER A 92 -3.83 1.64 8.05
C SER A 92 -3.68 2.76 9.08
N LEU A 93 -2.95 3.81 8.71
CA LEU A 93 -2.82 5.04 9.47
C LEU A 93 -3.92 6.02 9.07
N VAL A 94 -4.57 6.62 10.06
CA VAL A 94 -5.58 7.67 9.86
C VAL A 94 -5.20 8.89 10.69
N CYS A 95 -5.23 10.08 10.09
CA CYS A 95 -4.95 11.34 10.77
C CYS A 95 -6.24 11.86 11.41
N THR A 96 -6.26 12.09 12.72
CA THR A 96 -7.48 12.45 13.48
C THR A 96 -7.36 13.82 14.14
N GLY A 97 -7.85 14.86 13.48
CA GLY A 97 -8.09 16.17 14.11
C GLY A 97 -6.86 17.01 14.48
N SER A 98 -5.68 16.71 13.91
CA SER A 98 -4.45 17.48 14.12
C SER A 98 -4.18 18.54 13.04
N SER A 99 -3.52 19.62 13.44
CA SER A 99 -2.92 20.62 12.56
C SER A 99 -1.60 20.16 11.92
N GLU A 100 -0.94 19.14 12.48
CA GLU A 100 0.24 18.49 11.90
C GLU A 100 -0.24 17.25 11.12
N PRO A 101 -0.13 17.22 9.78
CA PRO A 101 -0.59 16.09 8.96
C PRO A 101 0.54 15.12 8.59
N PHE A 102 1.74 15.28 9.16
CA PHE A 102 2.92 14.53 8.73
C PHE A 102 3.22 13.32 9.62
N ALA A 103 3.39 12.17 8.98
CA ALA A 103 3.92 10.97 9.60
C ALA A 103 5.12 10.44 8.79
N THR A 104 6.08 9.81 9.47
CA THR A 104 7.34 9.36 8.86
C THR A 104 7.66 7.93 9.28
N ALA A 105 8.19 7.13 8.35
CA ALA A 105 8.79 5.83 8.61
C ALA A 105 10.22 5.78 8.04
N THR A 106 11.11 5.09 8.73
CA THR A 106 12.47 4.84 8.24
C THR A 106 12.48 3.75 7.16
N LEU A 107 13.38 3.88 6.20
CA LEU A 107 13.60 2.91 5.15
C LEU A 107 14.98 2.27 5.36
N ASP A 108 14.99 1.08 5.98
CA ASP A 108 16.22 0.34 6.28
C ASP A 108 16.64 -0.46 5.04
N LEU A 109 17.21 0.25 4.06
CA LEU A 109 17.67 -0.31 2.79
C LEU A 109 19.16 -0.70 2.89
N PRO A 110 19.62 -1.73 2.16
CA PRO A 110 21.05 -2.05 2.10
C PRO A 110 21.88 -0.90 1.53
N ASP A 111 23.14 -0.78 1.96
CA ASP A 111 24.07 0.17 1.35
C ASP A 111 24.28 -0.15 -0.14
N GLN A 112 24.49 0.88 -0.96
CA GLN A 112 24.60 0.81 -2.43
C GLN A 112 23.34 0.29 -3.17
N ALA A 113 22.25 -0.02 -2.47
CA ALA A 113 20.99 -0.34 -3.13
C ALA A 113 20.50 0.86 -3.96
N GLN A 114 19.90 0.60 -5.13
CA GLN A 114 19.30 1.65 -5.94
C GLN A 114 17.78 1.62 -5.81
N ILE A 115 17.18 2.70 -5.30
CA ILE A 115 15.72 2.84 -5.20
C ILE A 115 15.16 3.15 -6.58
N ILE A 116 14.25 2.29 -7.06
CA ILE A 116 13.63 2.39 -8.39
C ILE A 116 12.19 2.88 -8.29
N TYR A 117 11.41 2.32 -7.36
CA TYR A 117 9.99 2.67 -7.21
C TYR A 117 9.65 2.91 -5.74
N VAL A 118 8.82 3.93 -5.49
CA VAL A 118 8.12 4.10 -4.22
C VAL A 118 6.62 4.07 -4.48
N ASP A 119 6.02 2.96 -4.11
CA ASP A 119 4.60 2.69 -4.25
C ASP A 119 3.85 3.09 -2.97
N THR A 120 2.78 3.86 -3.13
CA THR A 120 1.87 4.22 -2.04
C THR A 120 0.52 3.56 -2.27
N PHE A 121 -0.01 2.93 -1.23
CA PHE A 121 -1.33 2.34 -1.21
C PHE A 121 -2.13 2.98 -0.08
N GLY A 122 -3.40 3.27 -0.33
CA GLY A 122 -4.26 3.83 0.68
C GLY A 122 -5.68 4.02 0.21
N PHE A 123 -6.41 4.80 1.01
CA PHE A 123 -7.79 5.18 0.75
C PHE A 123 -7.91 6.71 0.74
N ASP A 124 -8.56 7.27 -0.29
CA ASP A 124 -8.81 8.70 -0.41
C ASP A 124 -10.20 8.99 -1.01
N THR A 125 -11.12 9.43 -0.17
CA THR A 125 -12.46 9.90 -0.60
C THR A 125 -12.60 11.41 -0.55
N SER A 126 -11.52 12.14 -0.25
CA SER A 126 -11.55 13.59 -0.17
C SER A 126 -11.57 14.19 -1.57
N THR A 127 -12.44 15.18 -1.81
CA THR A 127 -12.50 15.89 -3.10
C THR A 127 -11.60 17.13 -3.16
N SER A 128 -10.95 17.47 -2.05
CA SER A 128 -10.20 18.74 -1.90
C SER A 128 -8.84 18.59 -1.23
N LYS A 129 -8.49 17.38 -0.80
CA LYS A 129 -7.24 17.08 -0.10
C LYS A 129 -6.69 15.77 -0.64
N ASP A 130 -5.37 15.67 -0.60
CA ASP A 130 -4.66 14.47 -1.03
C ASP A 130 -3.80 13.89 0.08
N LEU A 131 -3.53 12.60 -0.05
CA LEU A 131 -2.38 11.96 0.58
C LEU A 131 -1.16 12.13 -0.32
N THR A 132 -0.13 12.80 0.18
CA THR A 132 1.15 12.94 -0.53
C THR A 132 2.24 12.14 0.16
N THR A 133 2.94 11.27 -0.56
CA THR A 133 4.13 10.57 -0.09
C THR A 133 5.38 11.23 -0.65
N HIS A 134 6.37 11.46 0.22
CA HIS A 134 7.69 11.98 -0.10
C HIS A 134 8.75 10.94 0.23
N LEU A 135 9.68 10.71 -0.70
CA LEU A 135 10.94 10.02 -0.42
C LEU A 135 11.96 11.07 0.02
N LEU A 136 12.51 10.93 1.21
CA LEU A 136 13.46 11.89 1.77
C LEU A 136 14.80 11.22 2.07
N SER A 137 15.89 11.97 1.92
CA SER A 137 17.18 11.67 2.54
C SER A 137 17.50 12.69 3.62
N VAL A 138 18.14 12.23 4.70
CA VAL A 138 18.69 13.06 5.77
C VAL A 138 20.16 12.71 5.90
N CYS A 139 21.04 13.61 5.47
CA CYS A 139 22.47 13.35 5.38
C CYS A 139 23.28 14.22 6.35
N LEU A 140 24.29 13.64 6.98
CA LEU A 140 25.28 14.34 7.79
C LEU A 140 26.51 14.69 6.93
N PRO A 141 27.18 15.83 7.17
CA PRO A 141 28.44 16.12 6.47
C PRO A 141 29.52 15.10 6.82
N SER A 142 30.22 14.56 5.81
CA SER A 142 31.17 13.46 6.00
C SER A 142 32.49 13.84 6.69
N PHE A 143 32.90 15.11 6.58
CA PHE A 143 34.24 15.57 7.00
C PHE A 143 34.23 16.77 7.95
N ALA A 144 33.07 17.17 8.47
CA ALA A 144 32.97 18.28 9.41
C ALA A 144 31.72 18.13 10.30
N ALA A 145 31.77 18.73 11.49
CA ALA A 145 30.56 18.92 12.27
C ALA A 145 29.62 19.86 11.50
N GLY A 146 28.35 19.47 11.36
CA GLY A 146 27.34 20.32 10.74
C GLY A 146 25.93 19.77 10.90
N THR A 147 24.96 20.60 10.55
CA THR A 147 23.53 20.28 10.66
C THR A 147 23.15 19.25 9.59
N PRO A 148 22.31 18.25 9.93
CA PRO A 148 21.77 17.33 8.94
C PRO A 148 21.02 18.08 7.83
N VAL A 149 21.25 17.69 6.57
CA VAL A 149 20.53 18.23 5.41
C VAL A 149 19.41 17.28 5.03
N LEU A 150 18.18 17.77 5.06
CA LEU A 150 17.00 17.03 4.59
C LEU A 150 16.70 17.39 3.14
N THR A 151 16.70 16.39 2.27
CA THR A 151 16.43 16.54 0.83
C THR A 151 15.20 15.75 0.44
N ASN A 152 14.30 16.37 -0.34
CA ASN A 152 13.21 15.65 -0.98
C ASN A 152 13.71 15.06 -2.31
N LEU A 153 13.72 13.74 -2.40
CA LEU A 153 14.18 12.98 -3.57
C LEU A 153 13.05 12.78 -4.59
N GLY A 154 11.80 12.95 -4.17
CA GLY A 154 10.63 12.83 -5.04
C GLY A 154 9.34 12.69 -4.24
N SER A 155 8.22 12.94 -4.90
CA SER A 155 6.90 12.84 -4.27
C SER A 155 5.82 12.39 -5.24
N VAL A 156 4.79 11.76 -4.68
CA VAL A 156 3.60 11.32 -5.40
C VAL A 156 2.35 11.59 -4.56
N SER A 157 1.23 11.94 -5.19
CA SER A 157 -0.04 12.30 -4.53
C SER A 157 -1.16 11.36 -4.97
N SER A 158 -2.12 11.07 -4.11
CA SER A 158 -3.34 10.29 -4.43
C SER A 158 -4.20 10.93 -5.53
N GLY A 159 -4.15 12.26 -5.67
CA GLY A 159 -4.93 13.03 -6.65
C GLY A 159 -6.40 13.26 -6.25
N GLY A 160 -6.79 12.88 -5.03
CA GLY A 160 -8.12 13.08 -4.47
C GLY A 160 -9.21 12.18 -5.07
N GLY A 161 -10.26 11.90 -4.29
CA GLY A 161 -11.50 11.25 -4.74
C GLY A 161 -11.34 9.80 -5.20
N ALA A 162 -10.15 9.23 -5.09
CA ALA A 162 -9.81 7.88 -5.47
C ALA A 162 -9.99 6.93 -4.29
N ASN A 163 -11.21 6.38 -4.11
CA ASN A 163 -11.60 5.43 -3.04
C ASN A 163 -10.42 4.61 -2.49
N ASN A 164 -10.11 3.45 -3.06
CA ASN A 164 -8.82 2.79 -2.83
C ASN A 164 -7.89 3.22 -3.96
N PHE A 165 -6.68 3.66 -3.63
CA PHE A 165 -5.71 4.14 -4.61
C PHE A 165 -4.38 3.40 -4.54
N PHE A 166 -3.68 3.47 -5.68
CA PHE A 166 -2.28 3.10 -5.82
C PHE A 166 -1.60 4.18 -6.64
N THR A 167 -0.48 4.69 -6.14
CA THR A 167 0.35 5.67 -6.85
C THR A 167 1.82 5.31 -6.73
N ARG A 168 2.60 5.62 -7.76
CA ARG A 168 4.01 5.26 -7.87
C ARG A 168 4.86 6.50 -8.15
N LEU A 169 5.87 6.70 -7.32
CA LEU A 169 7.02 7.53 -7.67
C LEU A 169 8.00 6.66 -8.46
N ASP A 170 8.18 6.97 -9.73
CA ASP A 170 9.08 6.26 -10.65
C ASP A 170 10.43 6.97 -10.72
N LEU A 171 11.48 6.28 -10.25
CA LEU A 171 12.87 6.73 -10.25
C LEU A 171 13.72 5.86 -11.19
N SER A 172 13.13 5.00 -12.02
CA SER A 172 13.87 4.04 -12.85
C SER A 172 14.84 4.69 -13.84
N ALA A 173 14.52 5.90 -14.33
CA ALA A 173 15.39 6.66 -15.22
C ALA A 173 16.59 7.31 -14.50
N ALA A 174 16.47 7.54 -13.18
CA ALA A 174 17.52 8.13 -12.35
C ALA A 174 17.43 7.58 -10.91
N PRO A 175 17.82 6.31 -10.68
CA PRO A 175 17.65 5.66 -9.39
C PRO A 175 18.43 6.36 -8.28
N VAL A 176 17.87 6.37 -7.07
CA VAL A 176 18.57 6.92 -5.90
C VAL A 176 19.47 5.84 -5.31
N THR A 177 20.78 6.07 -5.32
CA THR A 177 21.75 5.19 -4.65
C THR A 177 21.74 5.46 -3.14
N VAL A 178 21.60 4.39 -2.36
CA VAL A 178 21.62 4.42 -0.89
C VAL A 178 23.06 4.54 -0.40
N ASP A 179 23.35 5.60 0.34
CA ASP A 179 24.58 5.77 1.12
C ASP A 179 24.22 5.78 2.62
N ASN A 180 24.37 4.63 3.27
CA ASN A 180 24.08 4.48 4.70
C ASN A 180 25.21 4.99 5.59
N TYR A 181 26.38 5.36 5.04
CA TYR A 181 27.46 5.95 5.82
C TYR A 181 27.14 7.39 6.18
N THR A 182 26.53 8.14 5.27
CA THR A 182 26.28 9.57 5.45
C THR A 182 24.80 9.90 5.56
N CYS A 183 23.91 9.08 5.01
CA CYS A 183 22.48 9.38 4.90
C CYS A 183 21.59 8.35 5.59
N ARG A 184 20.38 8.80 5.94
CA ARG A 184 19.23 7.94 6.26
C ARG A 184 18.09 8.26 5.32
N TYR A 185 17.35 7.24 4.91
CA TYR A 185 16.24 7.36 3.97
C TYR A 185 14.91 7.19 4.70
N LEU A 186 13.94 8.02 4.36
CA LEU A 186 12.65 8.09 5.02
C LEU A 186 11.53 8.14 3.98
N ALA A 187 10.43 7.46 4.27
CA ALA A 187 9.15 7.76 3.65
C ALA A 187 8.39 8.71 4.57
N ARG A 188 7.99 9.88 4.07
CA ARG A 188 7.14 10.82 4.79
C ARG A 188 5.82 10.95 4.07
N VAL A 189 4.72 10.78 4.77
CA VAL A 189 3.39 11.06 4.25
C VAL A 189 2.84 12.36 4.82
N ARG A 190 2.11 13.09 3.98
CA ARG A 190 1.25 14.21 4.35
C ARG A 190 -0.19 13.74 4.17
N MET A 191 -0.90 13.52 5.27
CA MET A 191 -2.25 12.92 5.32
C MET A 191 -3.39 13.91 5.00
N ALA A 192 -3.06 15.05 4.38
CA ALA A 192 -3.92 16.14 3.90
C ALA A 192 -3.15 17.46 3.88
N GLU A 193 -3.52 18.37 2.96
CA GLU A 193 -3.14 19.78 3.07
C GLU A 193 -4.02 20.53 4.08
N GLY A 194 -3.41 21.45 4.85
CA GLY A 194 -4.14 22.29 5.82
C GLY A 194 -4.67 21.54 7.06
N GLY A 195 -4.13 20.37 7.37
CA GLY A 195 -4.50 19.56 8.55
C GLY A 195 -5.32 18.32 8.20
N CYS A 196 -5.44 17.39 9.15
CA CYS A 196 -6.02 16.07 8.94
C CYS A 196 -7.39 16.10 8.24
N ALA A 197 -7.63 15.17 7.30
CA ALA A 197 -8.94 14.96 6.68
C ALA A 197 -9.79 13.88 7.37
N GLY A 198 -9.36 13.38 8.54
CA GLY A 198 -10.07 12.30 9.25
C GLY A 198 -9.98 10.98 8.48
N SER A 199 -11.05 10.19 8.55
CA SER A 199 -11.16 8.89 7.86
C SER A 199 -11.33 9.00 6.34
N SER A 200 -11.41 10.20 5.78
CA SER A 200 -11.48 10.36 4.32
C SER A 200 -10.14 10.07 3.65
N ILE A 201 -9.03 10.12 4.40
CA ILE A 201 -7.68 9.81 3.91
C ILE A 201 -7.02 8.81 4.86
N MET A 202 -6.57 7.68 4.31
CA MET A 202 -5.85 6.63 5.04
C MET A 202 -4.63 6.16 4.28
N LEU A 203 -3.54 5.86 5.00
CA LEU A 203 -2.35 5.23 4.45
C LEU A 203 -2.35 3.75 4.83
N ASP A 204 -2.37 2.85 3.85
CA ASP A 204 -2.28 1.41 4.12
C ASP A 204 -0.82 0.96 4.21
N LYS A 205 -0.01 1.32 3.22
CA LYS A 205 1.43 1.00 3.17
C LYS A 205 2.19 1.85 2.16
N VAL A 206 3.48 1.97 2.40
CA VAL A 206 4.48 2.37 1.41
C VAL A 206 5.39 1.19 1.12
N ARG A 207 5.61 0.89 -0.16
CA ARG A 207 6.51 -0.18 -0.61
C ARG A 207 7.60 0.43 -1.48
N VAL A 208 8.84 0.10 -1.18
CA VAL A 208 10.02 0.53 -1.90
C VAL A 208 10.57 -0.66 -2.67
N THR A 209 10.74 -0.52 -3.98
CA THR A 209 11.44 -1.49 -4.83
C THR A 209 12.84 -0.97 -5.11
N TYR A 210 13.84 -1.83 -4.95
CA TYR A 210 15.24 -1.46 -5.11
C TYR A 210 16.05 -2.58 -5.79
N THR A 211 17.25 -2.28 -6.28
CA THR A 211 18.23 -3.29 -6.72
C THR A 211 19.12 -3.71 -5.55
N GLN A 212 19.56 -4.97 -5.55
CA GLN A 212 20.72 -5.33 -4.74
C GLN A 212 21.99 -4.73 -5.36
N PRO A 213 23.00 -4.41 -4.54
CA PRO A 213 24.31 -4.00 -5.03
C PRO A 213 25.01 -5.09 -5.86
#